data_AF-A0A0G1CXU5-F1
#
_entry.id   AF-A0A0G1CXU5-F1
#
_cell.length_a   1.000
_cell.length_b   1.000
_cell.length_c   1.000
_cell.angle_alpha   90.00
_cell.angle_beta   90.00
_cell.angle_gamma   90.00
#
_symmetry.space_group_name_H-M   'P 1'
#
loop_
_entity.id
_entity.type
_entity.pdbx_description
1 polymer ?
#
loop_
_entity_poly.entity_id
_entity_poly.type
_entity_poly.pdbx_seq_one_letter_code
_entity_poly.pdbx_strand_id
1 'polypeptide(L)' 'MIRKVKAGYRVVAESGRHMGTYRTIEEAKKRLRQIEYFKHLKKR' A
#
# COMPACT_ATOMS: atom_id res chain seq x y z
N MET A 1 2.92 2.53 3.50
CA MET A 1 4.25 2.80 2.90
C MET A 1 4.48 1.92 1.67
N ILE A 2 5.35 2.34 0.75
CA ILE A 2 5.76 1.55 -0.42
C ILE A 2 7.26 1.22 -0.29
N ARG A 3 7.63 -0.04 -0.47
CA ARG A 3 9.02 -0.53 -0.48
C ARG A 3 9.34 -1.15 -1.83
N LYS A 4 10.47 -0.80 -2.44
CA LYS A 4 10.95 -1.45 -3.67
C LYS A 4 11.54 -2.82 -3.30
N VAL A 5 11.14 -3.85 -4.02
CA VAL A 5 11.60 -5.23 -3.85
C VAL A 5 12.00 -5.81 -5.21
N LYS A 6 12.72 -6.94 -5.24
CA LYS A 6 13.13 -7.58 -6.50
C LYS A 6 11.94 -7.88 -7.44
N ALA A 7 10.76 -8.14 -6.86
CA ALA A 7 9.52 -8.42 -7.59
C ALA A 7 8.67 -7.17 -7.95
N GLY A 8 9.15 -5.95 -7.68
CA GLY A 8 8.43 -4.70 -7.96
C GLY A 8 8.26 -3.78 -6.74
N TYR A 9 7.03 -3.32 -6.49
CA TYR A 9 6.69 -2.34 -5.45
C TYR A 9 5.74 -2.97 -4.43
N ARG A 10 6.25 -3.18 -3.21
CA ARG A 10 5.50 -3.76 -2.10
C ARG A 10 4.84 -2.67 -1.26
N VAL A 11 3.53 -2.76 -1.06
CA VAL A 11 2.79 -1.91 -0.12
C VAL A 11 2.81 -2.59 1.25
N VAL A 12 3.24 -1.84 2.27
CA VAL A 12 3.24 -2.28 3.66
C VAL A 12 2.48 -1.29 4.53
N ALA A 13 1.71 -1.80 5.48
CA ALA A 13 1.11 -0.99 6.53
C ALA A 13 2.19 -0.45 7.48
N GLU A 14 1.81 0.51 8.31
CA GLU A 14 2.68 1.07 9.34
C GLU A 14 3.13 0.02 10.37
N SER A 15 2.25 -0.94 10.67
CA SER A 15 2.55 -2.12 11.49
C SER A 15 3.49 -3.15 10.84
N GLY A 16 3.99 -2.89 9.63
CA GLY A 16 4.82 -3.84 8.88
C GLY A 16 4.04 -4.93 8.14
N ARG A 17 2.70 -4.99 8.28
CA ARG A 17 1.85 -5.94 7.57
C ARG A 17 1.94 -5.75 6.06
N HIS A 18 2.13 -6.85 5.32
CA HIS A 18 2.12 -6.85 3.86
C HIS A 18 0.71 -6.59 3.33
N MET A 19 0.57 -5.61 2.42
CA MET A 19 -0.72 -5.18 1.86
C MET A 19 -0.83 -5.35 0.35
N GLY A 20 0.16 -6.01 -0.27
CA GLY A 20 0.22 -6.30 -1.70
C GLY A 20 1.59 -6.02 -2.30
N THR A 21 1.90 -6.66 -3.42
CA THR A 21 3.07 -6.36 -4.26
C THR A 21 2.58 -6.09 -5.68
N TYR A 22 3.10 -5.04 -6.30
CA TYR A 22 2.67 -4.52 -7.60
C TYR A 22 3.85 -4.36 -8.53
N ARG A 23 3.60 -4.39 -9.85
CA ARG A 23 4.68 -4.30 -10.85
C ARG A 23 5.14 -2.86 -11.02
N THR A 24 4.21 -1.90 -10.93
CA THR A 24 4.51 -0.47 -11.08
C THR A 24 4.33 0.31 -9.78
N ILE A 25 5.01 1.45 -9.69
CA ILE A 25 4.85 2.36 -8.54
C ILE A 25 3.45 2.99 -8.51
N GLU A 26 2.83 3.17 -9.67
CA GLU A 26 1.49 3.76 -9.79
C GLU A 26 0.40 2.86 -9.21
N GLU A 27 0.47 1.55 -9.48
CA GLU A 27 -0.41 0.55 -8.87
C GLU A 27 -0.26 0.52 -7.35
N ALA A 28 0.98 0.54 -6.86
CA ALA A 28 1.25 0.61 -5.43
C ALA A 28 0.70 1.90 -4.79
N LYS A 29 0.80 3.05 -5.48
CA LYS A 29 0.20 4.33 -5.04
C LYS A 29 -1.32 4.26 -5.03
N LYS A 30 -1.96 3.67 -6.05
CA LYS A 30 -3.42 3.45 -6.10
C LYS A 30 -3.86 2.62 -4.88
N ARG A 31 -3.17 1.52 -4.58
CA ARG A 31 -3.46 0.69 -3.41
C ARG A 31 -3.29 1.45 -2.10
N LEU A 32 -2.22 2.22 -1.96
CA LEU A 32 -1.98 3.02 -0.76
C LEU A 32 -3.12 4.00 -0.50
N ARG A 33 -3.62 4.69 -1.54
CA ARG A 33 -4.77 5.59 -1.43
C ARG A 33 -6.04 4.88 -0.97
N GLN A 34 -6.31 3.67 -1.48
CA GLN A 34 -7.45 2.87 -1.02
C GLN A 34 -7.34 2.56 0.48
N ILE A 35 -6.16 2.13 0.93
CA ILE A 35 -5.92 1.81 2.34
C ILE A 35 -6.15 3.04 3.23
N GLU A 36 -5.62 4.20 2.85
CA GLU A 36 -5.82 5.44 3.60
C GLU A 36 -7.30 5.87 3.61
N TYR A 37 -8.00 5.76 2.48
CA TYR A 37 -9.44 6.03 2.42
C TYR A 37 -10.23 5.20 3.42
N PHE A 38 -10.02 3.88 3.45
CA PHE A 38 -10.74 3.00 4.39
C PHE A 38 -10.35 3.22 5.85
N LYS A 39 -9.09 3.60 6.14
CA LYS A 39 -8.67 3.98 7.49
C LYS A 39 -9.42 5.22 7.99
N HIS A 40 -9.52 6.25 7.16
CA HIS A 40 -10.23 7.48 7.52
C HIS A 40 -11.74 7.27 7.59
N LEU A 41 -12.30 6.41 6.72
CA LEU A 41 -13.73 6.06 6.76
C LEU A 41 -14.11 5.35 8.07
N LYS A 42 -13.29 4.40 8.55
CA LYS A 42 -13.54 3.68 9.82
C LYS A 42 -13.43 4.57 11.06
N LYS A 43 -12.79 5.73 10.95
CA LYS A 43 -12.58 6.67 12.07
C LYS A 43 -13.77 7.64 12.26
N ARG A 44 -14.74 7.64 11.33
CA ARG A 44 -16.04 8.29 11.48
C ARG A 44 -17.04 7.32 12.10
#